data_AF-A0A662I126-F1
#
_entry.id   AF-A0A662I126-F1
#
_cell.length_a   1.000
_cell.length_b   1.000
_cell.length_c   1.000
_cell.angle_alpha   90.00
_cell.angle_beta   90.00
_cell.angle_gamma   90.00
#
_symmetry.space_group_name_H-M   'P 1'
#
loop_
_entity.id
_entity.type
_entity.pdbx_description
1 polymer ?
#
loop_
_entity_poly.entity_id
_entity_poly.type
_entity_poly.pdbx_seq_one_letter_code
_entity_poly.pdbx_strand_id
1 'polypeptide(L)'
;MPKRREKAALVHVSVRIPEGTLKIADMLVDLGIFKDRSELINYAIKQTLKEYLLNIRIQVTPQLVESYFKLLEQASPRLTEEEAARIAEEIRSEQKRNKSRT
;
A
#
# COMPACT_ATOMS: atom_id res chain seq x y z
N MET A 1 15.48 8.04 16.22
CA MET A 1 15.10 9.10 15.24
C MET A 1 13.75 8.74 14.64
N PRO A 2 12.76 9.65 14.61
CA PRO A 2 11.46 9.34 14.04
C PRO A 2 11.59 9.19 12.51
N LYS A 3 11.16 8.04 11.97
CA LYS A 3 11.08 7.79 10.52
C LYS A 3 10.22 8.89 9.89
N ARG A 4 10.84 9.79 9.12
CA ARG A 4 10.17 10.80 8.30
C ARG A 4 9.26 10.03 7.33
N ARG A 5 7.93 10.09 7.51
CA ARG A 5 6.98 9.52 6.53
C ARG A 5 7.26 10.23 5.21
N GLU A 6 7.83 9.52 4.24
CA GLU A 6 7.96 10.04 2.87
C GLU A 6 6.57 10.45 2.40
N LYS A 7 6.42 11.70 1.98
CA LYS A 7 5.19 12.17 1.36
C LYS A 7 5.02 11.33 0.09
N ALA A 8 3.96 10.53 0.02
CA ALA A 8 3.64 9.75 -1.16
C ALA A 8 3.66 10.67 -2.38
N ALA A 9 4.40 10.28 -3.42
CA ALA A 9 4.47 11.05 -4.66
C ALA A 9 3.07 11.13 -5.29
N LEU A 10 2.60 12.34 -5.53
CA LEU A 10 1.35 12.57 -6.24
C LEU A 10 1.60 12.53 -7.74
N VAL A 11 0.72 11.87 -8.48
CA VAL A 11 0.78 11.77 -9.94
C VAL A 11 -0.42 12.53 -10.52
N HIS A 12 -0.17 13.33 -11.55
CA HIS A 12 -1.24 14.03 -12.27
C HIS A 12 -1.94 13.06 -13.23
N VAL A 13 -3.27 13.04 -13.17
CA VAL A 13 -4.10 12.21 -14.05
C VAL A 13 -5.08 13.11 -14.78
N SER A 14 -5.22 12.91 -16.09
CA SER A 14 -6.23 13.60 -16.92
C SER A 14 -7.19 12.56 -17.47
N VAL A 15 -8.49 12.84 -17.32
CA VAL A 15 -9.57 11.93 -17.73
C VAL A 15 -10.54 12.64 -18.66
N ARG A 16 -11.13 11.89 -19.60
CA ARG A 16 -12.27 12.35 -20.40
C ARG A 16 -13.53 11.74 -19.81
N ILE A 17 -14.53 12.57 -19.55
CA ILE A 17 -15.81 12.14 -18.99
C ILE A 17 -16.97 12.73 -19.80
N PRO A 18 -18.15 12.08 -19.82
CA PRO A 18 -19.34 12.65 -20.43
C PRO A 18 -19.72 13.99 -19.81
N GLU A 19 -20.24 14.92 -20.61
CA GLU A 19 -20.62 16.26 -20.16
C GLU A 19 -21.67 16.21 -19.04
N GLY A 20 -22.66 15.31 -19.14
CA GLY A 20 -23.68 15.12 -18.10
C GLY A 20 -23.07 14.70 -16.75
N THR A 21 -22.03 13.87 -16.77
CA THR A 21 -21.30 13.48 -15.56
C THR A 21 -20.56 14.65 -14.94
N LEU A 22 -19.94 15.50 -15.77
CA LEU A 22 -19.28 16.71 -15.28
C LEU A 22 -20.28 17.68 -14.64
N LYS A 23 -21.47 17.87 -15.24
CA LYS A 23 -22.53 18.72 -14.67
C LYS A 23 -22.99 18.24 -13.29
N ILE A 24 -23.14 16.93 -13.13
CA ILE A 24 -23.49 16.35 -11.82
C ILE A 24 -22.35 16.58 -10.82
N ALA A 25 -21.10 16.38 -11.24
CA ALA A 25 -19.94 16.63 -10.38
C ALA A 25 -19.87 18.10 -9.92
N ASP A 26 -20.16 19.04 -10.82
CA ASP A 26 -20.24 20.47 -10.50
C ASP A 26 -21.32 20.75 -9.47
N MET A 27 -22.53 20.24 -9.66
CA MET A 27 -23.62 20.40 -8.68
C MET A 27 -23.24 19.88 -7.29
N LEU A 28 -22.54 18.74 -7.20
CA LEU A 28 -22.13 18.17 -5.91
C LEU A 28 -21.06 19.03 -5.21
N VAL A 29 -20.20 19.70 -5.97
CA VAL A 29 -19.24 20.67 -5.45
C VAL A 29 -19.97 21.94 -5.00
N ASP A 30 -20.90 22.44 -5.80
CA ASP A 30 -21.70 23.64 -5.49
C ASP A 30 -22.56 23.47 -4.22
N LEU A 31 -23.06 22.25 -3.98
CA LEU A 31 -23.77 21.88 -2.74
C LEU A 31 -22.83 21.74 -1.53
N GLY A 32 -21.52 21.85 -1.71
CA GLY A 32 -20.52 21.73 -0.65
C GLY A 32 -20.30 20.29 -0.16
N ILE A 33 -20.77 19.29 -0.91
CA ILE A 33 -20.55 17.87 -0.58
C ILE A 33 -19.08 17.50 -0.79
N PHE A 34 -18.46 18.09 -1.82
CA PHE A 34 -17.03 18.00 -2.10
C PHE A 34 -16.45 19.41 -2.22
N LYS A 35 -15.21 19.58 -1.79
CA LYS A 35 -14.47 20.83 -1.87
C LYS A 35 -14.23 21.25 -3.32
N ASP A 36 -13.87 20.30 -4.18
CA ASP A 36 -13.60 20.52 -5.59
C ASP A 36 -13.79 19.23 -6.41
N ARG A 37 -13.74 19.37 -7.75
CA ARG A 37 -13.88 18.26 -8.69
C ARG A 37 -12.82 17.18 -8.48
N SER A 38 -11.61 17.55 -8.04
CA SER A 38 -10.50 16.60 -7.84
C SER A 38 -10.76 15.73 -6.62
N GLU A 39 -11.29 16.29 -5.54
CA GLU A 39 -11.69 15.53 -4.36
C GLU A 39 -12.77 14.50 -4.70
N LEU A 40 -13.80 14.92 -5.45
CA LEU A 40 -14.84 14.01 -5.93
C LEU A 40 -14.26 12.87 -6.77
N ILE A 41 -13.41 13.17 -7.74
CA ILE A 41 -12.79 12.16 -8.60
C ILE A 41 -11.91 11.21 -7.78
N ASN A 42 -11.09 11.72 -6.88
CA ASN A 42 -10.25 10.91 -6.00
C ASN A 42 -11.08 10.00 -5.09
N TYR A 43 -12.19 10.53 -4.54
CA TYR A 43 -13.13 9.74 -3.75
C TYR A 43 -13.75 8.62 -4.57
N ALA A 44 -14.25 8.93 -5.77
CA ALA A 44 -14.87 7.96 -6.67
C ALA A 44 -13.89 6.84 -7.07
N ILE A 45 -12.65 7.18 -7.42
CA ILE A 45 -11.59 6.21 -7.72
C ILE A 45 -11.33 5.31 -6.51
N LYS A 46 -11.16 5.89 -5.32
CA LYS A 46 -10.89 5.13 -4.10
C LYS A 46 -12.03 4.17 -3.76
N GLN A 47 -13.27 4.63 -3.86
CA GLN A 47 -14.45 3.81 -3.60
C GLN A 47 -14.59 2.67 -4.62
N THR A 48 -14.41 2.99 -5.91
CA THR A 48 -14.42 1.99 -6.98
C THR A 48 -13.34 0.94 -6.77
N LEU A 49 -12.10 1.35 -6.47
CA LEU A 49 -11.01 0.41 -6.19
C LEU A 49 -11.32 -0.47 -4.98
N LYS A 50 -11.90 0.09 -3.91
CA LYS A 50 -12.29 -0.69 -2.74
C LYS A 50 -13.32 -1.77 -3.10
N GLU A 51 -14.35 -1.41 -3.86
CA GLU A 51 -15.40 -2.34 -4.30
C GLU A 51 -14.86 -3.40 -5.26
N TYR A 52 -14.04 -3.01 -6.24
CA TYR A 52 -13.44 -3.95 -7.18
C TYR A 52 -12.45 -4.88 -6.49
N LEU A 53 -11.55 -4.39 -5.64
CA LEU A 53 -10.56 -5.22 -4.94
C LEU A 53 -11.20 -6.27 -4.03
N LEU A 54 -12.35 -5.98 -3.43
CA LEU A 54 -13.11 -6.96 -2.65
C LEU A 54 -13.68 -8.09 -3.52
N ASN A 55 -13.95 -7.81 -4.78
CA ASN A 55 -14.53 -8.76 -5.73
C ASN A 55 -13.50 -9.40 -6.67
N ILE A 56 -12.27 -8.86 -6.72
CA ILE A 56 -11.16 -9.49 -7.42
C ILE A 56 -10.80 -10.75 -6.64
N ARG A 57 -11.35 -11.88 -7.07
CA ARG A 57 -10.75 -13.19 -6.84
C ARG A 57 -9.44 -13.18 -7.61
N ILE A 58 -8.35 -12.84 -6.94
CA ILE A 58 -7.02 -13.02 -7.50
C ILE A 58 -6.91 -14.51 -7.82
N GLN A 59 -6.98 -14.86 -9.10
CA GLN A 59 -6.50 -16.18 -9.52
C GLN A 59 -5.00 -16.16 -9.24
N VAL A 60 -4.61 -16.90 -8.20
CA VAL A 60 -3.21 -17.07 -7.86
C VAL A 60 -2.59 -17.90 -8.97
N THR A 61 -2.05 -17.21 -9.96
CA THR A 61 -1.29 -17.82 -11.06
C THR A 61 0.16 -18.02 -10.60
N PRO A 62 0.85 -19.06 -11.09
CA PRO A 62 2.27 -19.27 -10.78
C PRO A 62 3.13 -18.02 -11.05
N GLN A 63 2.82 -17.28 -12.13
CA GLN A 63 3.54 -16.06 -12.52
C GLN A 63 3.37 -14.92 -11.51
N LEU A 64 2.19 -14.79 -10.91
CA LEU A 64 1.93 -13.78 -9.87
C LEU A 64 2.72 -14.11 -8.59
N VAL A 65 2.77 -15.39 -8.23
CA VAL A 65 3.54 -15.88 -7.07
C VAL A 65 5.03 -15.62 -7.28
N GLU A 66 5.56 -15.95 -8.46
CA GLU A 66 6.96 -15.71 -8.80
C GLU A 66 7.31 -14.21 -8.78
N SER A 67 6.43 -13.37 -9.34
CA SER A 67 6.58 -11.91 -9.30
C SER A 67 6.58 -11.35 -7.87
N TYR A 68 5.71 -11.90 -7.00
CA TYR A 68 5.64 -11.53 -5.60
C TYR A 68 6.93 -11.92 -4.85
N PHE A 69 7.45 -13.14 -5.05
CA PHE A 69 8.71 -13.57 -4.43
C PHE A 69 9.91 -12.73 -4.90
N LYS A 70 9.96 -12.36 -6.19
CA LYS A 70 10.99 -11.47 -6.70
C LYS A 70 10.95 -10.09 -6.04
N LEU A 71 9.75 -9.53 -5.85
CA LEU A 71 9.57 -8.27 -5.12
C LEU A 71 9.96 -8.38 -3.64
N LEU A 72 9.63 -9.52 -3.00
CA LEU A 72 10.03 -9.79 -1.63
C LEU A 72 11.56 -9.86 -1.48
N GLU A 73 12.27 -10.54 -2.39
CA GLU A 73 13.73 -10.62 -2.35
C GLU A 73 14.39 -9.25 -2.57
N GLN A 74 13.78 -8.38 -3.38
CA GLN A 74 14.26 -7.00 -3.57
C GLN A 74 14.02 -6.12 -2.34
N ALA A 75 12.85 -6.27 -1.69
CA ALA A 75 12.48 -5.48 -0.52
C ALA A 75 13.14 -5.97 0.78
N SER A 76 13.41 -7.28 0.86
CA SER A 76 14.07 -7.94 1.98
C SER A 76 14.93 -9.08 1.41
N PRO A 77 16.22 -8.82 1.13
CA PRO A 77 17.14 -9.84 0.68
C PRO A 77 17.12 -11.04 1.63
N ARG A 78 17.14 -12.25 1.07
CA ARG A 78 17.26 -13.46 1.89
C ARG A 78 18.58 -13.38 2.65
N LEU A 79 18.50 -13.48 3.98
CA LEU A 79 19.67 -13.64 4.82
C LEU A 79 20.41 -14.91 4.40
N THR A 80 21.73 -14.83 4.33
CA THR A 80 22.57 -16.02 4.22
C THR A 80 22.40 -16.91 5.46
N GLU A 81 22.68 -18.21 5.35
CA GLU A 81 22.58 -19.12 6.49
C GLU A 81 23.43 -18.64 7.69
N GLU A 82 24.59 -18.03 7.40
CA GLU A 82 25.48 -17.46 8.40
C GLU A 82 24.92 -16.22 9.10
N GLU A 83 24.19 -15.36 8.38
CA GLU A 83 23.51 -14.19 8.95
C GLU A 83 22.28 -14.61 9.77
N ALA A 84 21.51 -15.57 9.26
CA ALA A 84 20.36 -16.14 9.99
C ALA A 84 20.81 -16.83 11.29
N ALA A 85 21.92 -17.59 11.25
CA ALA A 85 22.50 -18.23 12.42
C ALA A 85 22.97 -17.21 13.46
N ARG A 86 23.68 -16.15 13.03
CA ARG A 86 24.12 -15.06 13.93
C ARG A 86 22.94 -14.38 14.61
N ILE A 87 21.91 -14.01 13.86
CA ILE A 87 20.71 -13.38 14.42
C ILE A 87 20.00 -14.32 15.41
N ALA A 88 19.91 -15.61 15.09
CA ALA A 88 19.30 -16.60 15.99
C ALA A 88 20.09 -16.76 17.30
N GLU A 89 21.43 -16.72 17.25
CA GLU A 89 22.27 -16.73 18.45
C GLU A 89 22.12 -15.44 19.28
N GLU A 90 22.05 -14.29 18.61
CA GLU A 90 21.87 -13.00 19.27
C GLU A 90 20.56 -12.96 20.05
N ILE A 91 19.44 -13.37 19.43
CA ILE A 91 18.12 -13.48 20.07
C ILE A 91 18.16 -14.43 21.27
N ARG A 92 18.80 -15.60 21.12
CA ARG A 92 18.93 -16.58 22.23
C ARG A 92 19.76 -16.01 23.38
N SER A 93 20.81 -15.25 23.08
CA SER A 93 21.68 -14.63 24.08
C SER A 93 20.98 -13.50 24.84
N GLU A 94 20.17 -12.69 24.14
CA GLU A 94 19.35 -11.63 24.74
C GLU A 94 18.24 -12.19 25.63
N GLN A 95 17.55 -13.25 25.19
CA GLN A 95 16.54 -13.92 26.02
C GLN A 95 17.14 -14.51 27.30
N LYS A 96 18.36 -15.07 27.23
CA LYS A 96 19.09 -15.55 28.42
C LYS A 96 19.51 -14.40 29.34
N ARG A 97 19.94 -13.27 28.80
CA ARG A 97 20.30 -12.05 29.57
C ARG A 97 19.10 -11.41 30.25
N ASN A 98 17.93 -11.40 29.61
CA ASN A 98 16.69 -10.88 30.23
C ASN A 98 16.16 -11.81 31.33
N LYS A 99 16.26 -13.13 31.16
CA LYS A 99 15.89 -14.11 32.20
C LYS A 99 16.79 -14.10 33.43
N SER A 100 18.02 -13.57 33.33
CA SER A 100 18.98 -13.48 34.45
C SER A 100 18.96 -12.12 35.15
N ARG A 101 18.16 -11.17 34.67
CA ARG A 101 17.91 -9.86 35.28
C ARG A 101 16.54 -9.75 35.97
N THR A 102 15.75 -10.83 35.96
CA THR A 102 14.50 -10.98 36.71
C THR A 102 14.73 -11.98 37.82
#